data_AF-A0AAU4M4T9-F1
#
_entry.id   AF-A0AAU4M4T9-F1
#
_cell.length_a   1.000
_cell.length_b   1.000
_cell.length_c   1.000
_cell.angle_alpha   90.00
_cell.angle_beta   90.00
_cell.angle_gamma   90.00
#
_symmetry.space_group_name_H-M   'P 1'
#
loop_
_entity.id
_entity.type
_entity.pdbx_description
1 polymer ?
#
loop_
_entity_poly.entity_id
_entity_poly.type
_entity_poly.pdbx_seq_one_letter_code
_entity_poly.pdbx_strand_id
1 'polypeptide(L)'
;MTEQWTSALSFSTFSPLNPDGSLPEPTDPREDVAEVARAWQQRSARGSQVGFSSFDGLRAAGAADPVDAVNRVVELHGLMGSIGEQLALAYAAEQDAQRWLARPIVGDANDPLRLRTGQEHHRMAARGLCEASAHFSLAAAHALANTVLRVLLLDAVAADVINSSPFGKKGNGFPPGEDQNKQAWLTFAPPGKFWSETLVAAAAPAAQMTALVERLTHLQADPRFDALDQRRGGYYHRHRPQSITHASPRKGIASSTGDVVSIDLVGAGDHAVNDDAVNDEKQLHRVVADALTMLTDTMREMDPLIADAARSCHVEW
;
A
#
# COMPACT_ATOMS: atom_id res chain seq x y z
N MET A 1 -17.75 18.86 -15.66
CA MET A 1 -17.45 18.75 -14.21
C MET A 1 -16.08 18.07 -14.06
N THR A 2 -15.03 18.68 -14.62
CA THR A 2 -13.75 17.99 -14.96
C THR A 2 -12.50 18.64 -14.35
N GLU A 3 -12.58 19.82 -13.74
CA GLU A 3 -11.39 20.50 -13.18
C GLU A 3 -11.13 20.23 -11.69
N GLN A 4 -12.16 19.87 -10.90
CA GLN A 4 -12.00 19.66 -9.45
C GLN A 4 -11.26 18.35 -9.09
N TRP A 5 -11.23 17.35 -9.97
CA TRP A 5 -10.56 16.07 -9.70
C TRP A 5 -9.04 16.15 -9.80
N THR A 6 -8.53 17.07 -10.62
CA THR A 6 -7.08 17.35 -10.72
C THR A 6 -6.50 17.99 -9.47
N SER A 7 -7.32 18.67 -8.64
CA SER A 7 -6.81 19.35 -7.45
C SER A 7 -6.66 18.46 -6.21
N ALA A 8 -7.30 17.28 -6.17
CA ALA A 8 -7.07 16.32 -5.08
C ALA A 8 -5.69 15.63 -5.20
N LEU A 9 -5.16 15.56 -6.42
CA LEU A 9 -3.83 15.03 -6.73
C LEU A 9 -2.73 16.08 -6.64
N SER A 10 -3.08 17.36 -6.56
CA SER A 10 -2.11 18.42 -6.30
C SER A 10 -1.82 18.51 -4.80
N PHE A 11 -1.15 17.49 -4.25
CA PHE A 11 -0.25 17.80 -3.15
C PHE A 11 0.76 18.79 -3.71
N SER A 12 0.65 20.05 -3.30
CA SER A 12 1.72 21.02 -3.45
C SER A 12 2.92 20.39 -2.76
N THR A 13 3.82 19.83 -3.56
CA THR A 13 5.09 19.21 -3.19
C THR A 13 5.66 19.69 -1.86
N PHE A 14 6.11 18.76 -1.03
CA PHE A 14 6.87 19.04 0.18
C PHE A 14 8.36 19.28 -0.11
N SER A 15 8.76 19.29 -1.39
CA SER A 15 10.12 19.54 -1.79
C SER A 15 10.40 21.05 -1.82
N PRO A 16 11.51 21.50 -1.21
CA PRO A 16 11.92 22.89 -1.24
C PRO A 16 12.30 23.31 -2.66
N LEU A 17 12.01 24.57 -3.00
CA LEU A 17 12.39 25.16 -4.27
C LEU A 17 13.92 25.24 -4.44
N ASN A 18 14.37 25.17 -5.69
CA ASN A 18 15.71 25.54 -6.12
C ASN A 18 15.99 27.03 -5.79
N PRO A 19 17.27 27.46 -5.77
CA PRO A 19 17.62 28.86 -5.52
C PRO A 19 16.99 29.86 -6.50
N ASP A 20 16.64 29.41 -7.71
CA ASP A 20 15.95 30.20 -8.73
C ASP A 20 14.41 30.19 -8.59
N GLY A 21 13.87 29.53 -7.56
CA GLY A 21 12.44 29.39 -7.33
C GLY A 21 11.75 28.28 -8.12
N SER A 22 12.47 27.52 -8.94
CA SER A 22 11.92 26.35 -9.65
C SER A 22 11.81 25.13 -8.73
N LEU A 23 11.01 24.13 -9.10
CA LEU A 23 11.01 22.84 -8.41
C LEU A 23 12.13 21.96 -8.96
N PRO A 24 12.85 21.20 -8.11
CA PRO A 24 13.69 20.13 -8.59
C PRO A 24 12.84 19.14 -9.39
N GLU A 25 13.33 18.73 -10.56
CA GLU A 25 12.68 17.68 -11.35
C GLU A 25 12.94 16.31 -10.70
N PRO A 26 11.94 15.43 -10.66
CA PRO A 26 12.16 14.04 -10.29
C PRO A 26 13.07 13.37 -11.33
N THR A 27 13.88 12.41 -10.88
CA THR A 27 14.78 11.63 -11.74
C THR A 27 14.05 10.63 -12.63
N ASP A 28 12.91 10.15 -12.19
CA ASP A 28 12.02 9.20 -12.86
C ASP A 28 10.57 9.63 -12.58
N PRO A 29 9.91 10.32 -13.52
CA PRO A 29 8.57 10.85 -13.33
C PRO A 29 7.49 9.78 -13.12
N ARG A 30 7.74 8.50 -13.40
CA ARG A 30 6.78 7.38 -13.23
C ARG A 30 5.35 7.72 -13.71
N GLU A 31 5.24 8.31 -14.90
CA GLU A 31 3.95 8.76 -15.46
C GLU A 31 2.93 7.62 -15.56
N ASP A 32 3.43 6.40 -15.75
CA ASP A 32 2.66 5.19 -15.89
C ASP A 32 1.94 4.80 -14.56
N VAL A 33 2.56 5.04 -13.40
CA VAL A 33 1.96 4.90 -12.08
C VAL A 33 0.82 5.92 -11.90
N ALA A 34 1.07 7.18 -12.26
CA ALA A 34 0.09 8.24 -12.15
C ALA A 34 -1.14 8.00 -13.06
N GLU A 35 -0.92 7.45 -14.25
CA GLU A 35 -1.99 7.08 -15.18
C GLU A 35 -2.89 5.98 -14.60
N VAL A 36 -2.30 4.88 -14.10
CA VAL A 36 -3.06 3.75 -13.52
C VAL A 36 -3.82 4.18 -12.27
N ALA A 37 -3.17 4.95 -11.39
CA ALA A 37 -3.79 5.48 -10.19
C ALA A 37 -5.04 6.31 -10.53
N ARG A 38 -4.94 7.20 -11.52
CA ARG A 38 -6.06 8.02 -11.98
C ARG A 38 -7.17 7.18 -12.62
N ALA A 39 -6.81 6.21 -13.47
CA ALA A 39 -7.79 5.34 -14.12
C ALA A 39 -8.62 4.56 -13.10
N TRP A 40 -7.97 4.02 -12.06
CA TRP A 40 -8.65 3.33 -10.96
C TRP A 40 -9.49 4.28 -10.11
N GLN A 41 -8.95 5.46 -9.76
CA GLN A 41 -9.68 6.45 -8.98
C GLN A 41 -11.01 6.85 -9.63
N GLN A 42 -11.00 7.01 -10.96
CA GLN A 42 -12.18 7.39 -11.75
C GLN A 42 -13.30 6.34 -11.76
N ARG A 43 -13.00 5.07 -11.42
CA ARG A 43 -14.02 4.01 -11.34
C ARG A 43 -15.08 4.32 -10.28
N SER A 44 -14.70 4.95 -9.16
CA SER A 44 -15.63 5.31 -8.09
C SER A 44 -16.82 6.15 -8.56
N ALA A 45 -16.62 7.02 -9.55
CA ALA A 45 -17.67 7.88 -10.10
C ALA A 45 -18.80 7.10 -10.80
N ARG A 46 -18.55 5.84 -11.18
CA ARG A 46 -19.51 4.98 -11.88
C ARG A 46 -20.30 4.05 -10.95
N GLY A 47 -19.89 3.92 -9.68
CA GLY A 47 -20.41 2.89 -8.77
C GLY A 47 -21.93 2.83 -8.69
N SER A 48 -22.59 3.99 -8.51
CA SER A 48 -24.06 4.03 -8.46
C SER A 48 -24.71 3.62 -9.77
N GLN A 49 -24.21 4.09 -10.91
CA GLN A 49 -24.74 3.75 -12.23
C GLN A 49 -24.61 2.25 -12.51
N VAL A 50 -23.44 1.67 -12.21
CA VAL A 50 -23.17 0.25 -12.42
C VAL A 50 -24.01 -0.61 -11.47
N GLY A 51 -24.13 -0.22 -10.20
CA GLY A 51 -25.02 -0.88 -9.24
C GLY A 51 -26.47 -0.93 -9.72
N PHE A 52 -27.01 0.18 -10.25
CA PHE A 52 -28.35 0.19 -10.84
C PHE A 52 -28.47 -0.72 -12.07
N SER A 53 -27.46 -0.73 -12.93
CA SER A 53 -27.48 -1.52 -14.17
C SER A 53 -27.40 -3.03 -13.90
N SER A 54 -26.76 -3.43 -12.80
CA SER A 54 -26.64 -4.83 -12.37
C SER A 54 -27.97 -5.46 -11.92
N PHE A 55 -29.01 -4.69 -11.59
CA PHE A 55 -30.30 -5.25 -11.17
C PHE A 55 -30.94 -6.14 -12.25
N ASP A 56 -30.87 -5.73 -13.51
CA ASP A 56 -31.54 -6.44 -14.60
C ASP A 56 -30.82 -7.75 -14.92
N GLY A 57 -29.48 -7.75 -14.93
CA GLY A 57 -28.66 -8.95 -15.10
C GLY A 57 -28.90 -9.99 -13.99
N LEU A 58 -28.89 -9.54 -12.73
CA LEU A 58 -29.13 -10.41 -11.58
C LEU A 58 -30.55 -10.99 -11.57
N ARG A 59 -31.57 -10.19 -11.90
CA ARG A 59 -32.96 -10.68 -12.00
C ARG A 59 -33.13 -11.67 -13.13
N ALA A 60 -32.53 -11.42 -14.29
CA ALA A 60 -32.56 -12.35 -15.42
C ALA A 60 -31.87 -13.69 -15.09
N ALA A 61 -30.83 -13.66 -14.26
CA ALA A 61 -30.16 -14.84 -13.74
C ALA A 61 -30.92 -15.55 -12.59
N GLY A 62 -32.06 -15.03 -12.16
CA GLY A 62 -32.91 -15.66 -11.14
C GLY A 62 -32.47 -15.39 -9.68
N ALA A 63 -31.71 -14.32 -9.42
CA ALA A 63 -31.34 -13.94 -8.07
C ALA A 63 -32.60 -13.60 -7.23
N ALA A 64 -32.79 -14.31 -6.11
CA ALA A 64 -33.95 -14.15 -5.24
C ALA A 64 -33.97 -12.80 -4.49
N ASP A 65 -32.79 -12.32 -4.07
CA ASP A 65 -32.58 -11.00 -3.47
C ASP A 65 -31.28 -10.38 -4.02
N PRO A 66 -31.35 -9.48 -5.03
CA PRO A 66 -30.16 -8.90 -5.64
C PRO A 66 -29.54 -7.76 -4.82
N VAL A 67 -30.15 -7.34 -3.69
CA VAL A 67 -29.75 -6.13 -2.96
C VAL A 67 -28.29 -6.20 -2.49
N ASP A 68 -27.90 -7.31 -1.86
CA ASP A 68 -26.53 -7.48 -1.36
C ASP A 68 -25.49 -7.46 -2.49
N ALA A 69 -25.77 -8.15 -3.60
CA ALA A 69 -24.88 -8.18 -4.76
C ALA A 69 -24.73 -6.78 -5.39
N VAL A 70 -25.83 -6.02 -5.51
CA VAL A 70 -25.80 -4.63 -6.01
C VAL A 70 -24.98 -3.72 -5.10
N ASN A 71 -25.19 -3.79 -3.79
CA ASN A 71 -24.42 -2.98 -2.83
C ASN A 71 -22.93 -3.35 -2.85
N ARG A 72 -22.61 -4.63 -3.07
CA ARG A 72 -21.22 -5.10 -3.23
C ARG A 72 -20.57 -4.57 -4.50
N VAL A 73 -21.31 -4.46 -5.61
CA VAL A 73 -20.82 -3.79 -6.83
C VAL A 73 -20.50 -2.31 -6.59
N VAL A 74 -21.36 -1.61 -5.85
CA VAL A 74 -21.11 -0.21 -5.48
C VAL A 74 -19.87 -0.09 -4.59
N GLU A 75 -19.75 -0.96 -3.59
CA GLU A 75 -18.58 -1.04 -2.71
C GLU A 75 -17.29 -1.30 -3.50
N LEU A 76 -17.30 -2.24 -4.45
CA LEU A 76 -16.15 -2.55 -5.30
C LEU A 76 -15.65 -1.32 -6.07
N HIS A 77 -16.55 -0.53 -6.64
CA HIS A 77 -16.18 0.71 -7.33
C HIS A 77 -15.61 1.76 -6.36
N GLY A 78 -16.16 1.85 -5.14
CA GLY A 78 -15.61 2.68 -4.08
C GLY A 78 -14.19 2.26 -3.68
N LEU A 79 -13.96 0.95 -3.53
CA LEU A 79 -12.65 0.37 -3.23
C LEU A 79 -11.63 0.65 -4.34
N MET A 80 -12.00 0.48 -5.61
CA MET A 80 -11.12 0.84 -6.73
C MET A 80 -10.75 2.33 -6.71
N GLY A 81 -11.73 3.19 -6.39
CA GLY A 81 -11.53 4.61 -6.15
C GLY A 81 -10.43 4.88 -5.12
N SER A 82 -10.62 4.29 -3.95
CA SER A 82 -9.71 4.39 -2.82
C SER A 82 -8.31 3.83 -3.15
N ILE A 83 -8.21 2.68 -3.82
CA ILE A 83 -6.93 2.09 -4.25
C ILE A 83 -6.19 3.05 -5.18
N GLY A 84 -6.88 3.63 -6.17
CA GLY A 84 -6.30 4.61 -7.08
C GLY A 84 -5.77 5.84 -6.33
N GLU A 85 -6.52 6.35 -5.35
CA GLU A 85 -6.08 7.45 -4.50
C GLU A 85 -4.85 7.07 -3.65
N GLN A 86 -4.85 5.91 -3.00
CA GLN A 86 -3.71 5.42 -2.22
C GLN A 86 -2.45 5.30 -3.09
N LEU A 87 -2.55 4.74 -4.30
CA LEU A 87 -1.43 4.65 -5.23
C LEU A 87 -0.94 6.04 -5.64
N ALA A 88 -1.85 6.99 -5.87
CA ALA A 88 -1.49 8.35 -6.24
C ALA A 88 -0.78 9.12 -5.11
N LEU A 89 -1.21 8.92 -3.86
CA LEU A 89 -0.53 9.45 -2.67
C LEU A 89 0.87 8.85 -2.51
N ALA A 90 0.98 7.53 -2.72
CA ALA A 90 2.26 6.83 -2.68
C ALA A 90 3.23 7.36 -3.74
N TYR A 91 2.72 7.57 -4.96
CA TYR A 91 3.44 8.19 -6.06
C TYR A 91 3.89 9.61 -5.71
N ALA A 92 3.00 10.49 -5.26
CA ALA A 92 3.34 11.88 -4.93
C ALA A 92 4.45 11.98 -3.87
N ALA A 93 4.37 11.15 -2.82
CA ALA A 93 5.39 11.07 -1.79
C ALA A 93 6.75 10.57 -2.32
N GLU A 94 6.74 9.59 -3.23
CA GLU A 94 7.96 9.07 -3.86
C GLU A 94 8.61 10.12 -4.78
N GLN A 95 7.81 10.86 -5.56
CA GLN A 95 8.31 11.94 -6.42
C GLN A 95 8.98 13.05 -5.58
N ASP A 96 8.38 13.44 -4.45
CA ASP A 96 9.02 14.38 -3.53
C ASP A 96 10.32 13.82 -2.93
N ALA A 97 10.36 12.52 -2.62
CA ALA A 97 11.59 11.89 -2.15
C ALA A 97 12.71 11.95 -3.21
N GLN A 98 12.40 11.71 -4.49
CA GLN A 98 13.37 11.85 -5.58
C GLN A 98 13.96 13.26 -5.63
N ARG A 99 13.11 14.30 -5.52
CA ARG A 99 13.54 15.70 -5.51
C ARG A 99 14.47 16.01 -4.35
N TRP A 100 14.17 15.48 -3.17
CA TRP A 100 15.05 15.61 -1.99
C TRP A 100 16.39 14.89 -2.17
N LEU A 101 16.41 13.74 -2.85
CA LEU A 101 17.61 12.94 -3.10
C LEU A 101 18.49 13.50 -4.22
N ALA A 102 17.89 14.13 -5.23
CA ALA A 102 18.60 14.74 -6.37
C ALA A 102 19.23 16.09 -6.03
N ARG A 103 18.76 16.75 -4.95
CA ARG A 103 19.21 18.09 -4.58
C ARG A 103 20.64 18.07 -4.02
N PRO A 104 21.55 18.94 -4.51
CA PRO A 104 22.83 19.15 -3.88
C PRO A 104 22.65 19.80 -2.51
N ILE A 105 23.30 19.23 -1.49
CA ILE A 105 23.23 19.75 -0.12
C ILE A 105 24.08 21.01 -0.05
N VAL A 106 23.40 22.16 -0.02
CA VAL A 106 24.05 23.47 0.09
C VAL A 106 24.44 23.68 1.56
N GLY A 107 25.74 23.61 1.85
CA GLY A 107 26.31 24.01 3.13
C GLY A 107 27.48 24.97 2.90
N ASP A 108 27.78 25.79 3.91
CA ASP A 108 29.02 26.57 3.89
C ASP A 108 30.19 25.60 4.09
N ALA A 109 31.07 25.48 3.09
CA ALA A 109 32.25 24.63 3.17
C ALA A 109 33.18 25.04 4.33
N ASN A 110 33.04 26.28 4.84
CA ASN A 110 33.78 26.78 5.99
C ASN A 110 33.08 26.49 7.34
N ASP A 111 31.88 25.90 7.33
CA ASP A 111 31.15 25.46 8.52
C ASP A 111 30.75 23.97 8.41
N PRO A 112 31.66 23.05 8.81
CA PRO A 112 31.42 21.61 8.77
C PRO A 112 30.22 21.15 9.60
N LEU A 113 29.85 21.90 10.65
CA LEU A 113 28.70 21.57 11.49
C LEU A 113 27.40 21.86 10.75
N ARG A 114 27.29 23.03 10.12
CA ARG A 114 26.13 23.37 9.27
C ARG A 114 25.97 22.42 8.09
N LEU A 115 27.09 22.03 7.45
CA LEU A 115 27.05 21.04 6.37
C LEU A 115 26.48 19.70 6.87
N ARG A 116 26.93 19.21 8.03
CA ARG A 116 26.44 17.96 8.63
C ARG A 116 24.96 18.03 8.99
N THR A 117 24.52 19.10 9.67
CA THR A 117 23.10 19.28 10.02
C THR A 117 22.22 19.37 8.77
N GLY A 118 22.69 20.06 7.71
CA GLY A 118 21.99 20.10 6.42
C GLY A 118 21.86 18.71 5.78
N GLN A 119 22.88 17.87 5.89
CA GLN A 119 22.84 16.48 5.42
C GLN A 119 21.84 15.63 6.21
N GLU A 120 21.85 15.72 7.53
CA GLU A 120 20.91 14.98 8.40
C GLU A 120 19.46 15.36 8.10
N HIS A 121 19.15 16.65 7.94
CA HIS A 121 17.80 17.12 7.60
C HIS A 121 17.33 16.62 6.23
N HIS A 122 18.18 16.66 5.19
CA HIS A 122 17.83 16.13 3.86
C HIS A 122 17.51 14.64 3.93
N ARG A 123 18.33 13.87 4.66
CA ARG A 123 18.14 12.42 4.80
C ARG A 123 16.88 12.08 5.57
N MET A 124 16.56 12.84 6.62
CA MET A 124 15.31 12.70 7.36
C MET A 124 14.08 13.01 6.50
N ALA A 125 14.13 14.09 5.71
CA ALA A 125 13.02 14.48 4.83
C ALA A 125 12.77 13.42 3.75
N ALA A 126 13.81 13.02 3.01
CA ALA A 126 13.70 11.98 1.98
C ALA A 126 13.18 10.66 2.55
N ARG A 127 13.70 10.25 3.72
CA ARG A 127 13.24 9.04 4.39
C ARG A 127 11.78 9.13 4.82
N GLY A 128 11.35 10.23 5.44
CA GLY A 128 9.98 10.41 5.89
C GLY A 128 8.98 10.30 4.73
N LEU A 129 9.32 10.87 3.57
CA LEU A 129 8.54 10.76 2.35
C LEU A 129 8.51 9.33 1.80
N CYS A 130 9.64 8.61 1.81
CA CYS A 130 9.62 7.21 1.41
C CYS A 130 8.82 6.34 2.40
N GLU A 131 8.86 6.61 3.71
CA GLU A 131 8.02 5.89 4.68
C GLU A 131 6.52 6.16 4.45
N ALA A 132 6.14 7.40 4.11
CA ALA A 132 4.78 7.72 3.70
C ALA A 132 4.37 6.99 2.41
N SER A 133 5.24 6.99 1.40
CA SER A 133 5.01 6.24 0.15
C SER A 133 4.80 4.75 0.42
N ALA A 134 5.65 4.13 1.25
CA ALA A 134 5.52 2.73 1.62
C ALA A 134 4.18 2.44 2.32
N HIS A 135 3.74 3.33 3.22
CA HIS A 135 2.49 3.19 3.93
C HIS A 135 1.27 3.17 2.98
N PHE A 136 1.22 4.12 2.06
CA PHE A 136 0.13 4.21 1.07
C PHE A 136 0.17 3.05 0.07
N SER A 137 1.36 2.61 -0.36
CA SER A 137 1.52 1.40 -1.19
C SER A 137 0.99 0.14 -0.50
N LEU A 138 1.26 -0.04 0.80
CA LEU A 138 0.72 -1.17 1.57
C LEU A 138 -0.81 -1.07 1.73
N ALA A 139 -1.34 0.14 1.95
CA ALA A 139 -2.78 0.36 2.01
C ALA A 139 -3.46 -0.01 0.69
N ALA A 140 -2.87 0.38 -0.46
CA ALA A 140 -3.36 -0.01 -1.78
C ALA A 140 -3.35 -1.54 -1.95
N ALA A 141 -2.27 -2.23 -1.57
CA ALA A 141 -2.18 -3.69 -1.64
C ALA A 141 -3.22 -4.39 -0.76
N HIS A 142 -3.44 -3.91 0.47
CA HIS A 142 -4.48 -4.43 1.36
C HIS A 142 -5.88 -4.25 0.76
N ALA A 143 -6.18 -3.06 0.21
CA ALA A 143 -7.47 -2.79 -0.41
C ALA A 143 -7.67 -3.61 -1.70
N LEU A 144 -6.62 -3.84 -2.48
CA LEU A 144 -6.67 -4.71 -3.67
C LEU A 144 -7.02 -6.16 -3.31
N ALA A 145 -6.39 -6.72 -2.28
CA ALA A 145 -6.73 -8.06 -1.79
C ALA A 145 -8.18 -8.14 -1.27
N ASN A 146 -8.65 -7.13 -0.54
CA ASN A 146 -10.04 -7.07 -0.12
C ASN A 146 -10.99 -6.93 -1.32
N THR A 147 -10.61 -6.21 -2.37
CA THR A 147 -11.39 -6.13 -3.62
C THR A 147 -11.60 -7.53 -4.22
N VAL A 148 -10.55 -8.35 -4.32
CA VAL A 148 -10.67 -9.75 -4.78
C VAL A 148 -11.63 -10.56 -3.91
N LEU A 149 -11.50 -10.45 -2.59
CA LEU A 149 -12.43 -11.09 -1.65
C LEU A 149 -13.89 -10.67 -1.93
N ARG A 150 -14.16 -9.37 -2.13
CA ARG A 150 -15.50 -8.87 -2.43
C ARG A 150 -16.01 -9.34 -3.80
N VAL A 151 -15.14 -9.48 -4.79
CA VAL A 151 -15.52 -10.05 -6.10
C VAL A 151 -15.94 -11.51 -5.94
N LEU A 152 -15.19 -12.33 -5.19
CA LEU A 152 -15.54 -13.73 -4.96
C LEU A 152 -16.87 -13.87 -4.21
N LEU A 153 -17.17 -12.95 -3.30
CA LEU A 153 -18.44 -12.92 -2.55
C LEU A 153 -19.67 -12.57 -3.43
N LEU A 154 -19.50 -12.29 -4.72
CA LEU A 154 -20.61 -12.20 -5.67
C LEU A 154 -21.09 -13.58 -6.14
N ASP A 155 -20.24 -14.61 -6.08
CA ASP A 155 -20.62 -15.99 -6.38
C ASP A 155 -21.06 -16.73 -5.11
N ALA A 156 -22.20 -17.40 -5.18
CA ALA A 156 -22.79 -18.06 -4.01
C ALA A 156 -21.93 -19.23 -3.51
N VAL A 157 -21.31 -20.00 -4.41
CA VAL A 157 -20.48 -21.17 -4.04
C VAL A 157 -19.18 -20.70 -3.37
N ALA A 158 -18.52 -19.70 -3.95
CA ALA A 158 -17.34 -19.08 -3.35
C ALA A 158 -17.68 -18.42 -2.01
N ALA A 159 -18.81 -17.71 -1.91
CA ALA A 159 -19.28 -17.08 -0.68
C ALA A 159 -19.51 -18.10 0.44
N ASP A 160 -20.11 -19.26 0.15
CA ASP A 160 -20.32 -20.32 1.14
C ASP A 160 -19.01 -20.84 1.73
N VAL A 161 -17.99 -21.06 0.88
CA VAL A 161 -16.65 -21.49 1.31
C VAL A 161 -16.01 -20.43 2.21
N ILE A 162 -16.05 -19.16 1.79
CA ILE A 162 -15.46 -18.04 2.53
C ILE A 162 -16.16 -17.84 3.88
N ASN A 163 -17.50 -17.83 3.90
CA ASN A 163 -18.31 -17.56 5.07
C ASN A 163 -18.25 -18.70 6.10
N SER A 164 -18.02 -19.92 5.65
CA SER A 164 -17.81 -21.09 6.52
C SER A 164 -16.45 -21.07 7.24
N SER A 165 -15.47 -20.33 6.72
CA SER A 165 -14.14 -20.22 7.30
C SER A 165 -14.12 -19.46 8.64
N PRO A 166 -13.09 -19.64 9.50
CA PRO A 166 -12.94 -18.84 10.71
C PRO A 166 -12.86 -17.33 10.46
N PHE A 167 -12.35 -16.92 9.29
CA PHE A 167 -12.26 -15.51 8.90
C PHE A 167 -13.62 -14.95 8.51
N GLY A 168 -14.39 -15.68 7.70
CA GLY A 168 -15.76 -15.32 7.35
C GLY A 168 -16.66 -15.17 8.57
N LYS A 169 -16.58 -16.10 9.53
CA LYS A 169 -17.33 -16.02 10.80
C LYS A 169 -16.99 -14.78 11.62
N LYS A 170 -15.71 -14.41 11.71
CA LYS A 170 -15.27 -13.20 12.43
C LYS A 170 -15.63 -11.91 11.68
N GLY A 171 -15.55 -11.94 10.36
CA GLY A 171 -15.93 -10.83 9.47
C GLY A 171 -17.43 -10.69 9.24
N ASN A 172 -18.27 -11.50 9.91
CA ASN A 172 -19.73 -11.54 9.72
C ASN A 172 -20.14 -11.75 8.24
N GLY A 173 -19.36 -12.54 7.50
CA GLY A 173 -19.59 -12.78 6.07
C GLY A 173 -19.30 -11.58 5.16
N PHE A 174 -18.61 -10.55 5.67
CA PHE A 174 -18.18 -9.37 4.91
C PHE A 174 -19.35 -8.67 4.19
N PRO A 175 -20.35 -8.17 4.94
CA PRO A 175 -21.48 -7.46 4.33
C PRO A 175 -20.98 -6.16 3.69
N PRO A 176 -21.59 -5.72 2.57
CA PRO A 176 -21.16 -4.51 1.90
C PRO A 176 -21.39 -3.28 2.78
N GLY A 177 -20.44 -2.34 2.79
CA GLY A 177 -20.54 -1.10 3.58
C GLY A 177 -20.28 -1.30 5.08
N GLU A 178 -19.62 -2.39 5.46
CA GLU A 178 -19.24 -2.67 6.84
C GLU A 178 -18.03 -1.82 7.27
N ASP A 179 -18.26 -0.77 8.06
CA ASP A 179 -17.19 0.12 8.54
C ASP A 179 -16.82 -0.10 10.02
N GLN A 180 -17.63 -0.83 10.79
CA GLN A 180 -17.46 -0.95 12.24
C GLN A 180 -16.69 -2.21 12.63
N ASN A 181 -16.93 -3.32 11.93
CA ASN A 181 -16.26 -4.57 12.19
C ASN A 181 -14.87 -4.59 11.54
N LYS A 182 -13.83 -4.30 12.33
CA LYS A 182 -12.43 -4.40 11.88
C LYS A 182 -12.05 -5.78 11.32
N GLN A 183 -12.75 -6.86 11.72
CA GLN A 183 -12.49 -8.21 11.21
C GLN A 183 -13.07 -8.42 9.80
N ALA A 184 -13.91 -7.52 9.29
CA ALA A 184 -14.36 -7.54 7.90
C ALA A 184 -13.29 -7.02 6.92
N TRP A 185 -12.22 -6.38 7.42
CA TRP A 185 -11.14 -5.81 6.62
C TRP A 185 -9.85 -6.58 6.90
N LEU A 186 -9.57 -7.57 6.07
CA LEU A 186 -8.45 -8.47 6.31
C LEU A 186 -7.14 -7.82 5.87
N THR A 187 -6.10 -7.97 6.69
CA THR A 187 -4.75 -7.55 6.32
C THR A 187 -4.17 -8.52 5.29
N PHE A 188 -3.64 -7.98 4.21
CA PHE A 188 -2.90 -8.73 3.21
C PHE A 188 -1.41 -8.74 3.55
N ALA A 189 -0.90 -9.86 4.06
CA ALA A 189 0.50 -10.01 4.44
C ALA A 189 1.06 -11.36 3.94
N PRO A 190 2.36 -11.47 3.63
CA PRO A 190 3.02 -12.75 3.36
C PRO A 190 3.41 -13.50 4.65
N PRO A 191 3.26 -14.83 4.73
CA PRO A 191 2.26 -15.69 4.10
C PRO A 191 0.97 -15.74 4.96
N GLY A 192 -0.17 -15.37 4.37
CA GLY A 192 -1.46 -15.40 5.05
C GLY A 192 -2.34 -16.54 4.53
N LYS A 193 -2.63 -17.55 5.38
CA LYS A 193 -3.42 -18.76 5.03
C LYS A 193 -4.77 -18.46 4.38
N PHE A 194 -5.42 -17.36 4.75
CA PHE A 194 -6.69 -16.97 4.14
C PHE A 194 -6.55 -16.74 2.63
N TRP A 195 -5.53 -15.98 2.22
CA TRP A 195 -5.29 -15.62 0.82
C TRP A 195 -4.79 -16.81 0.00
N SER A 196 -3.89 -17.62 0.57
CA SER A 196 -3.24 -18.73 -0.13
C SER A 196 -3.99 -20.06 -0.09
N GLU A 197 -4.95 -20.24 0.82
CA GLU A 197 -5.71 -21.49 0.97
C GLU A 197 -7.22 -21.25 0.79
N THR A 198 -7.82 -20.37 1.60
CA THR A 198 -9.28 -20.19 1.62
C THR A 198 -9.79 -19.58 0.32
N LEU A 199 -9.17 -18.50 -0.17
CA LEU A 199 -9.59 -17.87 -1.43
C LEU A 199 -9.30 -18.76 -2.65
N VAL A 200 -8.19 -19.51 -2.63
CA VAL A 200 -7.87 -20.48 -3.71
C VAL A 200 -8.95 -21.56 -3.78
N ALA A 201 -9.34 -22.13 -2.63
CA ALA A 201 -10.41 -23.13 -2.58
C ALA A 201 -11.77 -22.56 -3.02
N ALA A 202 -12.08 -21.30 -2.64
CA ALA A 202 -13.32 -20.64 -3.02
C ALA A 202 -13.40 -20.33 -4.52
N ALA A 203 -12.26 -19.98 -5.15
CA ALA A 203 -12.18 -19.66 -6.58
C ALA A 203 -12.19 -20.88 -7.51
N ALA A 204 -11.72 -22.04 -7.03
CA ALA A 204 -11.52 -23.24 -7.82
C ALA A 204 -12.70 -23.68 -8.74
N PRO A 205 -13.99 -23.48 -8.37
CA PRO A 205 -15.11 -23.83 -9.25
C PRO A 205 -15.27 -22.94 -10.49
N ALA A 206 -14.66 -21.73 -10.50
CA ALA A 206 -14.83 -20.74 -11.56
C ALA A 206 -13.47 -20.27 -12.11
N ALA A 207 -13.25 -20.42 -13.42
CA ALA A 207 -11.97 -20.11 -14.06
C ALA A 207 -11.60 -18.62 -13.96
N GLN A 208 -12.60 -17.73 -14.09
CA GLN A 208 -12.43 -16.28 -13.99
C GLN A 208 -11.98 -15.86 -12.57
N MET A 209 -12.57 -16.46 -11.55
CA MET A 209 -12.19 -16.23 -10.15
C MET A 209 -10.82 -16.82 -9.84
N THR A 210 -10.52 -18.00 -10.42
CA THR A 210 -9.23 -18.67 -10.26
C THR A 210 -8.11 -17.78 -10.79
N ALA A 211 -8.24 -17.25 -12.01
CA ALA A 211 -7.26 -16.33 -12.59
C ALA A 211 -7.04 -15.08 -11.73
N LEU A 212 -8.12 -14.52 -11.17
CA LEU A 212 -8.04 -13.35 -10.28
C LEU A 212 -7.30 -13.67 -8.97
N VAL A 213 -7.60 -14.80 -8.34
CA VAL A 213 -6.92 -15.24 -7.11
C VAL A 213 -5.47 -15.63 -7.37
N GLU A 214 -5.17 -16.29 -8.48
CA GLU A 214 -3.79 -16.59 -8.91
C GLU A 214 -2.97 -15.31 -9.05
N ARG A 215 -3.56 -14.26 -9.62
CA ARG A 215 -2.85 -12.98 -9.73
C ARG A 215 -2.57 -12.34 -8.38
N LEU A 216 -3.50 -12.47 -7.44
CA LEU A 216 -3.33 -12.00 -6.06
C LEU A 216 -2.26 -12.81 -5.30
N THR A 217 -2.20 -14.12 -5.49
CA THR A 217 -1.16 -14.95 -4.85
C THR A 217 0.22 -14.70 -5.46
N HIS A 218 0.31 -14.39 -6.77
CA HIS A 218 1.55 -13.89 -7.38
C HIS A 218 2.00 -12.57 -6.76
N LEU A 219 1.09 -11.63 -6.50
CA LEU A 219 1.40 -10.40 -5.75
C LEU A 219 1.94 -10.74 -4.34
N GLN A 220 1.28 -11.66 -3.63
CA GLN A 220 1.69 -12.05 -2.28
C GLN A 220 3.09 -12.67 -2.22
N ALA A 221 3.47 -13.38 -3.29
CA ALA A 221 4.76 -14.04 -3.43
C ALA A 221 5.84 -13.15 -4.09
N ASP A 222 5.50 -11.94 -4.54
CA ASP A 222 6.44 -11.04 -5.20
C ASP A 222 7.51 -10.55 -4.20
N PRO A 223 8.81 -10.74 -4.48
CA PRO A 223 9.89 -10.30 -3.59
C PRO A 223 9.87 -8.79 -3.30
N ARG A 224 9.35 -7.98 -4.23
CA ARG A 224 9.19 -6.52 -4.05
C ARG A 224 8.11 -6.22 -3.02
N PHE A 225 7.03 -7.01 -2.99
CA PHE A 225 5.99 -6.89 -1.97
C PHE A 225 6.49 -7.35 -0.60
N ASP A 226 7.23 -8.45 -0.53
CA ASP A 226 7.88 -8.91 0.70
C ASP A 226 8.87 -7.87 1.24
N ALA A 227 9.71 -7.27 0.39
CA ALA A 227 10.61 -6.19 0.80
C ALA A 227 9.86 -4.98 1.37
N LEU A 228 8.72 -4.60 0.77
CA LEU A 228 7.85 -3.54 1.26
C LEU A 228 7.24 -3.88 2.64
N ASP A 229 6.70 -5.09 2.80
CA ASP A 229 6.08 -5.53 4.06
C ASP A 229 7.11 -5.72 5.18
N GLN A 230 8.27 -6.31 4.87
CA GLN A 230 9.39 -6.43 5.81
C GLN A 230 9.87 -5.06 6.29
N ARG A 231 9.84 -4.05 5.43
CA ARG A 231 10.18 -2.69 5.85
C ARG A 231 9.21 -2.22 6.94
N ARG A 232 7.89 -2.42 6.79
CA ARG A 232 6.91 -2.14 7.85
C ARG A 232 7.16 -3.00 9.11
N GLY A 233 7.33 -4.32 8.95
CA GLY A 233 7.45 -5.29 10.04
C GLY A 233 8.72 -5.14 10.88
N GLY A 234 9.83 -4.74 10.25
CA GLY A 234 11.11 -4.45 10.90
C GLY A 234 11.05 -3.34 11.95
N TYR A 235 9.96 -2.56 11.99
CA TYR A 235 9.82 -1.39 12.86
C TYR A 235 8.91 -1.55 14.06
N TYR A 236 8.14 -2.64 14.15
CA TYR A 236 7.19 -2.87 15.24
C TYR A 236 7.85 -3.59 16.44
N HIS A 237 8.90 -4.38 16.19
CA HIS A 237 9.61 -5.16 17.22
C HIS A 237 11.12 -4.84 17.31
N ARG A 238 11.67 -3.99 16.45
CA ARG A 238 13.08 -3.57 16.48
C ARG A 238 13.16 -2.05 16.46
N HIS A 239 14.15 -1.48 17.16
CA HIS A 239 14.46 -0.05 17.06
C HIS A 239 14.80 0.30 15.60
N ARG A 240 14.03 1.21 15.00
CA ARG A 240 14.26 1.69 13.63
C ARG A 240 15.72 2.14 13.47
N PRO A 241 16.38 1.92 12.31
CA PRO A 241 17.57 2.69 11.94
C PRO A 241 17.27 4.18 12.14
N GLN A 242 18.21 4.96 12.65
CA GLN A 242 18.03 6.40 12.89
C GLN A 242 18.81 7.18 11.84
N SER A 243 18.20 8.24 11.31
CA SER A 243 18.87 9.13 10.35
C SER A 243 19.85 10.11 11.01
N ILE A 244 19.89 10.11 12.35
CA ILE A 244 20.72 10.94 13.22
C ILE A 244 21.64 10.05 14.06
N THR A 245 22.80 10.60 14.40
CA THR A 245 23.90 9.91 15.09
C THR A 245 23.66 9.65 16.58
N HIS A 246 22.70 10.32 17.21
CA HIS A 246 22.38 10.18 18.63
C HIS A 246 21.08 9.39 18.81
N ALA A 247 21.19 8.07 18.90
CA ALA A 247 20.06 7.17 19.09
C ALA A 247 20.12 6.51 20.47
N SER A 248 18.95 6.18 21.05
CA SER A 248 18.89 5.36 22.27
C SER A 248 19.71 4.06 22.09
N PRO A 249 20.52 3.66 23.09
CA PRO A 249 21.27 2.40 23.04
C PRO A 249 20.36 1.21 22.68
N ARG A 250 20.80 0.37 21.73
CA ARG A 250 20.08 -0.86 21.35
C ARG A 250 20.29 -2.02 22.33
N LYS A 251 21.28 -1.91 23.21
CA LYS A 251 21.55 -2.85 24.31
C LYS A 251 21.16 -2.17 25.63
N GLY A 252 20.82 -2.98 26.63
CA GLY A 252 20.65 -2.48 27.99
C GLY A 252 21.93 -1.79 28.46
N ILE A 253 21.78 -0.64 29.10
CA ILE A 253 22.90 0.14 29.68
C ILE A 253 23.47 -0.51 30.94
N ALA A 254 22.84 -1.59 31.41
CA ALA A 254 23.26 -2.32 32.58
C ALA A 254 23.03 -3.82 32.38
N SER A 255 23.93 -4.62 32.92
CA SER A 255 23.79 -6.08 33.01
C SER A 255 24.25 -6.55 34.39
N SER A 256 23.55 -7.52 34.97
CA SER A 256 23.96 -8.15 36.23
C SER A 256 24.48 -9.56 35.99
N THR A 257 25.62 -9.90 36.58
CA THR A 257 26.09 -11.30 36.68
C THR A 257 26.44 -11.58 38.14
N GLY A 258 25.56 -12.31 38.83
CA GLY A 258 25.63 -12.44 40.30
C GLY A 258 25.38 -11.10 41.00
N ASP A 259 26.21 -10.78 41.99
CA ASP A 259 26.13 -9.52 42.75
C ASP A 259 26.82 -8.33 42.04
N VAL A 260 27.38 -8.55 40.84
CA VAL A 260 28.06 -7.51 40.08
C VAL A 260 27.11 -6.90 39.06
N VAL A 261 26.91 -5.58 39.16
CA VAL A 261 26.23 -4.76 38.16
C VAL A 261 27.27 -4.07 37.30
N SER A 262 27.31 -4.38 36.01
CA SER A 262 28.07 -3.63 35.01
C SER A 262 27.17 -2.55 34.43
N ILE A 263 27.68 -1.32 34.34
CA ILE A 263 27.01 -0.20 33.68
C ILE A 263 27.88 0.22 32.50
N ASP A 264 27.35 0.11 31.30
CA ASP A 264 28.03 0.55 30.08
C ASP A 264 27.76 2.04 29.86
N LEU A 265 28.80 2.86 30.00
CA LEU A 265 28.75 4.28 29.63
C LEU A 265 28.81 4.38 28.10
N VAL A 266 27.65 4.51 27.46
CA VAL A 266 27.58 4.64 26.01
C VAL A 266 27.99 6.07 25.62
N GLY A 267 29.16 6.22 24.99
CA GLY A 267 29.61 7.51 24.47
C GLY A 267 28.77 7.96 23.27
N ALA A 268 28.58 9.27 23.09
CA ALA A 268 27.86 9.84 21.94
C ALA A 268 28.48 9.46 20.57
N GLY A 269 29.72 8.98 20.54
CA GLY A 269 30.41 8.47 19.36
C GLY A 269 30.41 6.94 19.20
N ASP A 270 29.95 6.18 20.20
CA ASP A 270 29.88 4.71 20.14
C ASP A 270 28.61 4.21 19.45
N HIS A 271 27.68 5.13 19.16
CA HIS A 271 26.66 4.94 18.15
C HIS A 271 27.31 5.08 16.78
N ALA A 272 28.20 4.15 16.44
CA ALA A 272 28.51 3.93 15.03
C ALA A 272 27.15 3.82 14.33
N VAL A 273 26.87 4.80 13.46
CA VAL A 273 25.83 4.71 12.46
C VAL A 273 25.98 3.31 11.92
N ASN A 274 25.03 2.43 12.23
CA ASN A 274 25.06 1.07 11.70
C ASN A 274 25.34 1.22 10.20
N ASP A 275 26.18 0.40 9.58
CA ASP A 275 26.43 0.56 8.14
C ASP A 275 25.11 0.58 7.35
N ASP A 276 24.07 -0.08 7.89
CA ASP A 276 22.65 -0.03 7.46
C ASP A 276 22.02 1.38 7.42
N ALA A 277 22.41 2.31 8.30
CA ALA A 277 21.89 3.68 8.36
C ALA A 277 22.59 4.62 7.37
N VAL A 278 23.71 4.22 6.76
CA VAL A 278 24.36 4.96 5.69
C VAL A 278 23.63 4.68 4.37
N ASN A 279 23.00 5.72 3.80
CA ASN A 279 22.10 5.67 2.64
C ASN A 279 20.80 4.86 2.82
N ASP A 280 20.32 4.62 4.05
CA ASP A 280 19.02 3.96 4.31
C ASP A 280 17.86 4.63 3.54
N GLU A 281 17.89 5.96 3.42
CA GLU A 281 16.91 6.73 2.65
C GLU A 281 16.90 6.34 1.15
N LYS A 282 18.06 6.01 0.57
CA LYS A 282 18.18 5.57 -0.83
C LYS A 282 17.77 4.12 -1.00
N GLN A 283 18.08 3.28 -0.01
CA GLN A 283 17.64 1.88 -0.02
C GLN A 283 16.12 1.80 0.08
N LEU A 284 15.52 2.57 0.99
CA LEU A 284 14.07 2.67 1.13
C LEU A 284 13.42 3.27 -0.10
N HIS A 285 14.03 4.30 -0.71
CA HIS A 285 13.56 4.86 -1.98
C HIS A 285 13.45 3.79 -3.08
N ARG A 286 14.45 2.91 -3.23
CA ARG A 286 14.37 1.78 -4.18
C ARG A 286 13.23 0.83 -3.86
N VAL A 287 13.07 0.45 -2.58
CA VAL A 287 11.97 -0.45 -2.16
C VAL A 287 10.61 0.14 -2.54
N VAL A 288 10.38 1.43 -2.32
CA VAL A 288 9.10 2.05 -2.68
C VAL A 288 8.92 2.23 -4.18
N ALA A 289 9.98 2.57 -4.91
CA ALA A 289 9.97 2.64 -6.37
C ALA A 289 9.61 1.29 -7.02
N ASP A 290 10.25 0.21 -6.54
CA ASP A 290 9.97 -1.16 -6.98
C ASP A 290 8.53 -1.58 -6.63
N ALA A 291 8.05 -1.20 -5.43
CA ALA A 291 6.69 -1.46 -5.00
C ALA A 291 5.64 -0.73 -5.84
N LEU A 292 5.87 0.54 -6.20
CA LEU A 292 4.97 1.31 -7.06
C LEU A 292 4.84 0.66 -8.44
N THR A 293 5.97 0.26 -9.03
CA THR A 293 6.01 -0.44 -10.33
C THR A 293 5.22 -1.75 -10.24
N MET A 294 5.53 -2.56 -9.22
CA MET A 294 4.87 -3.85 -8.97
C MET A 294 3.35 -3.70 -8.78
N LEU A 295 2.89 -2.72 -7.99
CA LEU A 295 1.46 -2.50 -7.75
C LEU A 295 0.77 -2.00 -9.02
N THR A 296 1.44 -1.14 -9.79
CA THR A 296 0.93 -0.62 -11.07
C THR A 296 0.72 -1.76 -12.07
N ASP A 297 1.69 -2.64 -12.24
CA ASP A 297 1.57 -3.82 -13.10
C ASP A 297 0.45 -4.74 -12.62
N THR A 298 0.39 -4.99 -11.31
CA THR A 298 -0.65 -5.83 -10.71
C THR A 298 -2.04 -5.25 -10.92
N MET A 299 -2.22 -3.94 -10.75
CA MET A 299 -3.50 -3.27 -10.99
C MET A 299 -3.91 -3.30 -12.46
N ARG A 300 -2.96 -3.14 -13.39
CA ARG A 300 -3.22 -3.29 -14.85
C ARG A 300 -3.71 -4.69 -15.20
N GLU A 301 -3.06 -5.71 -14.64
CA GLU A 301 -3.38 -7.11 -14.92
C GLU A 301 -4.69 -7.55 -14.23
N MET A 302 -4.98 -7.02 -13.04
CA MET A 302 -6.20 -7.37 -12.29
C MET A 302 -7.46 -6.66 -12.80
N ASP A 303 -7.37 -5.45 -13.35
CA ASP A 303 -8.57 -4.72 -13.84
C ASP A 303 -9.45 -5.54 -14.81
N PRO A 304 -8.92 -6.15 -15.89
CA PRO A 304 -9.72 -7.00 -16.77
C PRO A 304 -10.20 -8.29 -16.08
N LEU A 305 -9.41 -8.87 -15.16
CA LEU A 305 -9.79 -10.08 -14.43
C LEU A 305 -10.94 -9.84 -13.46
N ILE A 306 -10.96 -8.68 -12.79
CA ILE A 306 -12.06 -8.26 -11.94
C ILE A 306 -13.32 -8.10 -12.78
N ALA A 307 -13.22 -7.44 -13.93
CA ALA A 307 -14.34 -7.26 -14.85
C ALA A 307 -14.92 -8.61 -15.31
N ASP A 308 -14.06 -9.55 -15.69
CA ASP A 308 -14.47 -10.88 -16.14
C ASP A 308 -15.12 -11.70 -15.02
N ALA A 309 -14.55 -11.66 -13.82
CA ALA A 309 -15.12 -12.34 -12.65
C ALA A 309 -16.48 -11.73 -12.25
N ALA A 310 -16.60 -10.40 -12.21
CA ALA A 310 -17.86 -9.72 -11.92
C ALA A 310 -18.94 -10.08 -12.96
N ARG A 311 -18.62 -10.00 -14.25
CA ARG A 311 -19.55 -10.38 -15.32
C ARG A 311 -19.99 -11.85 -15.25
N SER A 312 -19.10 -12.75 -14.81
CA SER A 312 -19.45 -14.16 -14.59
C SER A 312 -20.50 -14.36 -13.50
N CYS A 313 -20.67 -13.37 -12.61
CA CYS A 313 -21.71 -13.31 -11.58
C CYS A 313 -22.94 -12.50 -12.02
N HIS A 314 -23.10 -12.22 -13.32
CA HIS A 314 -24.24 -11.49 -13.89
C HIS A 314 -24.41 -10.04 -13.42
N VAL A 315 -23.31 -9.40 -12.98
CA VAL A 315 -23.28 -7.97 -12.67
C VAL A 315 -22.53 -7.17 -13.73
N GLU A 316 -22.90 -5.90 -13.88
CA GLU A 316 -22.23 -4.94 -14.75
C GLU A 316 -20.90 -4.45 -14.15
N TRP A 317 -20.00 -3.94 -14.99
CA TRP A 317 -18.66 -3.46 -14.59
C TRP A 317 -18.15 -2.27 -15.43
#